data_AF-A0A7W1Q144-F1
#
_entry.id   AF-A0A7W1Q144-F1
#
_cell.length_a   1.000
_cell.length_b   1.000
_cell.length_c   1.000
_cell.angle_alpha   90.00
_cell.angle_beta   90.00
_cell.angle_gamma   90.00
#
_symmetry.space_group_name_H-M   'P 1'
#
loop_
_entity.id
_entity.type
_entity.pdbx_description
1 polymer ?
#
loop_
_entity_poly.entity_id
_entity_poly.type
_entity_poly.pdbx_seq_one_letter_code
_entity_poly.pdbx_strand_id
1 'polypeptide(L)'
;MDDDAPIPTHPGPTFRRRMVTIPAQATVPFVDGDWHGALVLIERGSVDLCCVRGGRRRFAKGAVLFFDDLGLTALHNPGVEDVVLVALSREVTDK
;
A
#
# COMPACT_ATOMS: atom_id res chain seq x y z
N MET A 1 -3.88 -33.27 -14.77
CA MET A 1 -2.88 -32.90 -13.74
C MET A 1 -1.75 -32.31 -14.55
N ASP A 2 -1.87 -31.04 -14.91
CA ASP A 2 -0.90 -30.34 -15.77
C ASP A 2 -0.53 -29.05 -15.04
N ASP A 3 0.35 -29.21 -14.04
CA ASP A 3 0.96 -28.13 -13.25
C ASP A 3 2.48 -28.09 -13.52
N ASP A 4 2.87 -28.44 -14.75
CA ASP A 4 4.24 -28.41 -15.27
C ASP A 4 4.29 -27.51 -16.52
N ALA A 5 3.63 -26.35 -16.45
CA ALA A 5 3.84 -25.31 -17.44
C ALA A 5 5.20 -24.66 -17.15
N PRO A 6 6.12 -24.55 -18.13
CA PRO A 6 7.41 -23.94 -17.90
C PRO A 6 7.22 -22.49 -17.42
N ILE A 7 7.93 -22.11 -16.35
CA ILE A 7 7.96 -20.73 -15.87
C ILE A 7 8.42 -19.84 -17.05
N PRO A 8 7.67 -18.79 -17.42
CA PRO A 8 8.05 -17.91 -18.52
C PRO A 8 9.46 -17.35 -18.31
N THR A 9 10.34 -17.50 -19.30
CA THR A 9 11.74 -17.05 -19.28
C THR A 9 11.94 -15.60 -19.71
N HIS A 10 10.85 -14.89 -20.01
CA HIS A 10 10.90 -13.45 -20.25
C HIS A 10 11.27 -12.73 -18.94
N PRO A 11 12.02 -11.62 -19.00
CA PRO A 11 12.23 -10.80 -17.81
C PRO A 11 10.86 -10.49 -17.23
N GLY A 12 10.65 -10.93 -15.98
CA GLY A 12 9.40 -10.73 -15.27
C GLY A 12 9.05 -9.23 -15.18
N PRO A 13 7.82 -8.90 -14.81
CA PRO A 13 7.43 -7.50 -14.62
C PRO A 13 8.42 -6.83 -13.65
N THR A 14 8.91 -5.65 -14.01
CA THR A 14 9.67 -4.83 -13.07
C THR A 14 8.70 -4.19 -12.08
N PHE A 15 9.16 -4.00 -10.85
CA PHE A 15 8.38 -3.42 -9.78
C PHE A 15 9.04 -2.17 -9.26
N ARG A 16 8.25 -1.10 -9.11
CA ARG A 16 8.67 0.13 -8.46
C ARG A 16 8.34 0.05 -6.98
N ARG A 17 9.34 0.35 -6.15
CA ARG A 17 9.18 0.52 -4.70
C ARG A 17 9.08 2.00 -4.36
N ARG A 18 8.03 2.38 -3.64
CA ARG A 18 7.87 3.73 -3.06
C ARG A 18 7.73 3.62 -1.55
N MET A 19 8.53 4.39 -0.82
CA MET A 19 8.40 4.51 0.64
C MET A 19 7.62 5.78 0.97
N VAL A 20 6.63 5.66 1.84
CA VAL A 20 5.79 6.77 2.31
C VAL A 20 5.86 6.79 3.83
N THR A 21 6.31 7.91 4.38
CA THR A 21 6.41 8.11 5.83
C THR A 21 5.34 9.09 6.28
N ILE A 22 4.54 8.70 7.27
CA ILE A 22 3.54 9.58 7.89
C ILE A 22 4.02 9.89 9.31
N PRO A 23 4.27 11.17 9.64
CA PRO A 23 4.76 11.55 10.96
C PRO A 23 3.82 11.11 12.09
N ALA A 24 4.37 11.00 13.30
CA ALA A 24 3.57 10.77 14.50
C ALA A 24 2.37 11.72 14.59
N GLN A 25 1.20 11.18 14.94
CA GLN A 25 -0.08 11.91 15.06
C GLN A 25 -0.59 12.59 13.78
N ALA A 26 0.10 12.46 12.64
CA ALA A 26 -0.28 13.13 11.41
C ALA A 26 -1.40 12.38 10.67
N THR A 27 -2.22 13.16 9.98
CA THR A 27 -3.20 12.67 9.01
C THR A 27 -2.82 13.21 7.64
N VAL A 28 -2.72 12.34 6.65
CA VAL A 28 -2.50 12.71 5.25
C VAL A 28 -3.74 12.39 4.43
N PRO A 29 -4.14 13.26 3.49
CA PRO A 29 -5.24 12.96 2.60
C PRO A 29 -4.90 11.75 1.73
N PHE A 30 -5.92 10.96 1.42
CA PHE A 30 -5.80 9.85 0.49
C PHE A 30 -6.19 10.30 -0.92
N VAL A 31 -5.35 9.96 -1.91
CA VAL A 31 -5.58 10.23 -3.33
C VAL A 31 -5.50 8.89 -4.05
N ASP A 32 -6.63 8.37 -4.55
CA ASP A 32 -6.71 7.02 -5.15
C ASP A 32 -5.61 6.77 -6.20
N GLY A 33 -5.40 7.74 -7.09
CA GLY A 33 -4.42 7.63 -8.19
C GLY A 33 -2.99 7.42 -7.73
N ASP A 34 -2.62 7.84 -6.51
CA ASP A 34 -1.28 7.62 -5.98
C ASP A 34 -1.04 6.17 -5.58
N TRP A 35 -2.08 5.38 -5.33
CA TRP A 35 -1.99 4.04 -4.78
C TRP A 35 -2.50 2.95 -5.72
N HIS A 36 -3.05 3.34 -6.87
CA HIS A 36 -3.62 2.44 -7.85
C HIS A 36 -2.65 1.31 -8.24
N GLY A 37 -3.11 0.06 -8.13
CA GLY A 37 -2.29 -1.10 -8.48
C GLY A 37 -1.09 -1.34 -7.57
N ALA A 38 -1.02 -0.68 -6.40
CA ALA A 38 0.07 -0.84 -5.44
C ALA A 38 -0.31 -1.79 -4.30
N LEU A 39 0.54 -2.78 -4.04
CA LEU A 39 0.53 -3.57 -2.82
C LEU A 39 1.24 -2.78 -1.71
N VAL A 40 0.60 -2.58 -0.57
CA VAL A 40 1.10 -1.75 0.52
C VAL A 40 1.43 -2.60 1.74
N LEU A 41 2.70 -2.60 2.14
CA LEU A 41 3.17 -3.18 3.39
C LEU A 41 3.31 -2.09 4.46
N ILE A 42 2.81 -2.36 5.66
CA ILE A 42 3.15 -1.58 6.86
C ILE A 42 4.51 -2.06 7.36
N GLU A 43 5.58 -1.32 7.05
CA GLU A 43 6.95 -1.71 7.42
C GLU A 43 7.24 -1.39 8.90
N ARG A 44 6.73 -0.26 9.39
CA ARG A 44 6.92 0.21 10.78
C ARG A 44 5.69 0.94 11.28
N GLY A 45 5.37 0.76 12.57
CA GLY A 45 4.30 1.47 13.26
C GLY A 45 2.92 0.89 12.97
N SER A 46 1.90 1.73 13.07
CA SER A 46 0.52 1.40 12.72
C SER A 46 -0.13 2.57 11.99
N VAL A 47 -1.04 2.27 11.07
CA VAL A 47 -1.83 3.26 10.34
C VAL A 47 -3.31 2.96 10.52
N ASP A 48 -4.08 4.01 10.65
CA ASP A 48 -5.53 3.97 10.61
C ASP A 48 -6.00 4.41 9.21
N LEU A 49 -6.71 3.52 8.54
CA LEU A 49 -7.39 3.81 7.28
C LEU A 49 -8.75 4.43 7.59
N CYS A 50 -8.97 5.66 7.14
CA CYS A 50 -10.22 6.39 7.32
C CYS A 50 -11.06 6.29 6.05
N CYS A 51 -12.30 5.81 6.15
CA CYS A 51 -13.21 5.63 5.02
C CYS A 51 -14.26 6.76 4.95
N VAL A 52 -14.81 6.99 3.75
CA VAL A 52 -15.89 7.98 3.49
C VAL A 52 -17.11 7.80 4.39
N ARG A 53 -17.40 6.58 4.85
CA ARG A 53 -18.53 6.27 5.75
C ARG A 53 -18.22 6.50 7.24
N GLY A 54 -17.11 7.17 7.55
CA GLY A 54 -16.67 7.44 8.93
C GLY A 54 -16.01 6.25 9.63
N GLY A 55 -15.95 5.09 8.98
CA GLY A 55 -15.25 3.92 9.49
C GLY A 55 -13.73 4.15 9.55
N ARG A 56 -13.10 3.66 10.63
CA ARG A 56 -11.65 3.69 10.80
C ARG A 56 -11.16 2.29 11.16
N ARG A 57 -10.18 1.78 10.44
CA ARG A 57 -9.57 0.47 10.72
C ARG A 57 -8.06 0.59 10.86
N ARG A 58 -7.55 0.04 11.96
CA ARG A 58 -6.12 0.03 12.30
C ARG A 58 -5.43 -1.18 11.71
N PHE A 59 -4.25 -0.94 11.15
CA PHE A 59 -3.32 -1.99 10.72
C PHE A 59 -1.93 -1.68 11.25
N ALA A 60 -1.22 -2.71 11.69
CA ALA A 60 0.11 -2.60 12.28
C ALA A 60 1.17 -3.18 11.35
N LYS A 61 2.44 -3.03 11.77
CA LYS A 61 3.60 -3.63 11.12
C LYS A 61 3.35 -5.08 10.69
N GLY A 62 3.74 -5.39 9.45
CA GLY A 62 3.58 -6.71 8.82
C GLY A 62 2.25 -6.89 8.08
N ALA A 63 1.28 -5.99 8.25
CA ALA A 63 0.06 -6.02 7.45
C ALA A 63 0.37 -5.69 5.99
N VAL A 64 -0.20 -6.48 5.08
CA VAL A 64 -0.14 -6.27 3.63
C VAL A 64 -1.55 -5.97 3.15
N LEU A 65 -1.70 -4.86 2.43
CA LEU A 65 -2.99 -4.27 2.08
C LEU A 65 -2.99 -3.87 0.60
N PHE A 66 -4.18 -3.82 0.02
CA PHE A 66 -4.44 -3.21 -1.27
C PHE A 66 -5.46 -2.10 -1.04
N PHE A 67 -5.18 -0.88 -1.50
CA PHE A 67 -6.00 0.29 -1.15
C PHE A 67 -7.10 0.60 -2.16
N ASP A 68 -7.10 -0.04 -3.32
CA ASP A 68 -8.11 0.20 -4.35
C ASP A 68 -9.50 -0.19 -3.84
N ASP A 69 -10.49 0.60 -4.24
CA ASP A 69 -11.93 0.41 -3.96
C ASP A 69 -12.33 0.37 -2.47
N LEU A 70 -11.43 0.79 -1.56
CA LEU A 70 -11.73 0.85 -0.12
C LEU A 70 -12.47 2.13 0.32
N GLY A 71 -12.64 3.09 -0.59
CA GLY A 71 -13.29 4.37 -0.30
C GLY A 71 -12.58 5.15 0.81
N LEU A 72 -11.24 5.16 0.78
CA LEU A 72 -10.42 5.85 1.77
C LEU A 72 -10.44 7.36 1.52
N THR A 73 -10.41 8.12 2.60
CA THR A 73 -10.30 9.59 2.56
C THR A 73 -9.01 10.08 3.16
N ALA A 74 -8.43 9.32 4.09
CA ALA A 74 -7.19 9.68 4.75
C ALA A 74 -6.48 8.45 5.32
N LEU A 75 -5.17 8.61 5.48
CA LEU A 75 -4.33 7.74 6.28
C LEU A 75 -3.91 8.52 7.52
N HIS A 76 -4.12 7.96 8.69
CA HIS A 76 -3.75 8.60 9.95
C HIS A 76 -2.79 7.74 10.74
N ASN A 77 -1.73 8.36 11.26
CA ASN A 77 -0.81 7.72 12.19
C ASN A 77 -1.25 8.01 13.64
N PRO A 78 -1.82 7.03 14.37
CA PRO A 78 -2.20 7.20 15.77
C PRO A 78 -1.04 7.08 16.75
N GLY A 79 0.15 6.70 16.29
CA GLY A 79 1.32 6.43 17.11
C GLY A 79 2.11 7.68 17.47
N VAL A 80 2.99 7.53 18.47
CA VAL A 80 3.96 8.56 18.88
C VAL A 80 5.25 8.53 18.05
N GLU A 81 5.38 7.54 17.17
CA GLU A 81 6.48 7.40 16.23
C GLU A 81 5.95 7.42 14.80
N ASP A 82 6.81 7.73 13.84
CA ASP A 82 6.47 7.69 12.42
C ASP A 82 6.07 6.29 11.95
N VAL A 83 5.01 6.23 11.13
CA VAL A 83 4.61 5.02 10.41
C VAL A 83 5.23 5.04 9.02
N VAL A 84 5.73 3.90 8.58
CA VAL A 84 6.35 3.73 7.26
C VAL A 84 5.56 2.72 6.47
N LEU A 85 5.08 3.15 5.30
CA LEU A 85 4.38 2.35 4.31
C LEU A 85 5.32 2.10 3.14
N VAL A 86 5.39 0.85 2.69
CA VAL A 86 6.10 0.46 1.47
C VAL A 86 5.07 0.07 0.44
N ALA A 87 4.93 0.88 -0.60
CA ALA A 87 4.10 0.58 -1.76
C ALA A 87 4.95 -0.08 -2.85
N LEU A 88 4.48 -1.21 -3.36
CA LEU A 88 5.06 -1.93 -4.49
C LEU A 88 4.04 -1.91 -5.62
N SER A 89 4.38 -1.30 -6.74
CA SER A 89 3.56 -1.32 -7.95
C SER A 89 4.35 -1.91 -9.11
N ARG A 90 3.65 -2.46 -10.11
CA ARG A 90 4.30 -2.83 -11.37
C ARG A 90 4.72 -1.57 -12.10
N GLU A 91 5.90 -1.60 -12.70
CA GLU A 91 6.27 -0.59 -13.69
C GLU A 91 5.55 -0.93 -14.99
N VAL A 92 4.76 0.02 -15.48
CA VAL A 92 4.23 -0.06 -16.82
C VAL A 92 5.32 0.48 -17.73
N THR A 93 6.06 -0.41 -18.37
CA THR A 93 6.90 -0.05 -19.52
C THR A 93 5.95 0.29 -20.66
N ASP A 94 5.75 1.57 -20.94
CA ASP A 94 5.11 2.01 -22.18
C ASP A 94 5.94 1.44 -23.35
N LYS A 95 5.29 0.69 -24.24
CA LYS A 95 5.93 0.04 -25.39
C LYS A 95 5.65 0.83 -26.65
#